data_AF-A0A183BGS1-F1
#
_entry.id   AF-A0A183BGS1-F1
#
_cell.length_a   1.000
_cell.length_b   1.000
_cell.length_c   1.000
_cell.angle_alpha   90.00
_cell.angle_beta   90.00
_cell.angle_gamma   90.00
#
_symmetry.space_group_name_H-M   'P 1'
#
loop_
_entity.id
_entity.type
_entity.pdbx_description
1 polymer ?
#
loop_
_entity_poly.entity_id
_entity_poly.type
_entity_poly.pdbx_seq_one_letter_code
_entity_poly.pdbx_strand_id
1 'polypeptide(L)'
;LGHPGSYRDLSKPVAVQMPERSKAVAAHYADAERAAQNLLDELSDPNDRPQGHVGVGSQRLTISPKLVGVVCPPYHYPSHCSNEAIVLNFMVRVPPYTFRHLRFQDNNFDVPDRLFHSVATTWSLTTTTVTCVKELVPEFYFTSELFMNAAGFALGHRQVGDTVDSVILPP
;
A
#
# COMPACT_ATOMS: atom_id res chain seq x y z
N LEU A 1 -0.25 -16.52 24.84
CA LEU A 1 0.83 -15.51 24.97
C LEU A 1 2.22 -16.08 25.34
N GLY A 2 2.36 -17.37 25.68
CA GLY A 2 3.65 -17.94 26.08
C GLY A 2 4.59 -18.39 24.94
N HIS A 3 4.11 -18.44 23.69
CA HIS A 3 4.89 -18.95 22.56
C HIS A 3 5.55 -17.79 21.79
N PRO A 4 6.90 -17.72 21.69
CA PRO A 4 7.59 -16.63 21.00
C PRO A 4 7.19 -16.47 19.52
N GLY A 5 6.88 -17.58 18.85
CA GLY A 5 6.44 -17.56 17.45
C GLY A 5 5.03 -16.97 17.22
N SER A 6 4.28 -16.65 18.29
CA SER A 6 3.00 -15.94 18.17
C SER A 6 3.17 -14.43 17.98
N TYR A 7 4.39 -13.91 18.17
CA TYR A 7 4.68 -12.50 18.07
C TYR A 7 5.36 -12.18 16.75
N ARG A 8 5.05 -11.00 16.22
CA ARG A 8 5.78 -10.40 15.12
C ARG A 8 7.23 -10.13 15.55
N ASP A 9 8.16 -10.34 14.63
CA ASP A 9 9.54 -9.86 14.80
C ASP A 9 9.57 -8.34 14.60
N LEU A 10 9.68 -7.60 15.70
CA LEU A 10 9.71 -6.14 15.71
C LEU A 10 11.03 -5.56 15.19
N SER A 11 12.07 -6.38 14.99
CA SER A 11 13.29 -5.94 14.31
C SER A 11 13.09 -5.74 12.80
N LYS A 12 11.94 -6.17 12.27
CA LYS A 12 11.62 -6.16 10.84
C LYS A 12 10.32 -5.40 10.53
N PRO A 13 10.25 -4.72 9.36
CA PRO A 13 8.98 -4.20 8.83
C PRO A 13 7.93 -5.31 8.63
N VAL A 14 6.64 -4.94 8.60
CA VAL A 14 5.52 -5.90 8.43
C VAL A 14 5.64 -6.65 7.11
N ALA A 15 6.13 -5.94 6.09
CA ALA A 15 6.25 -6.41 4.73
C ALA A 15 7.35 -7.46 4.55
N VAL A 16 8.18 -7.77 5.54
CA VAL A 16 9.29 -8.73 5.42
C VAL A 16 9.34 -9.73 6.58
N GLN A 17 8.18 -10.02 7.18
CA GLN A 17 8.05 -11.07 8.19
C GLN A 17 8.28 -12.46 7.59
N MET A 18 7.98 -12.64 6.30
CA MET A 18 8.22 -13.88 5.57
C MET A 18 9.60 -13.87 4.87
N PRO A 19 10.43 -14.92 4.99
CA PRO A 19 11.77 -14.94 4.38
C PRO A 19 11.76 -14.71 2.87
N GLU A 20 10.84 -15.34 2.15
CA GLU A 20 10.72 -15.18 0.68
C GLU A 20 10.38 -13.74 0.30
N ARG A 21 9.55 -13.09 1.10
CA ARG A 21 9.17 -11.69 0.91
C ARG A 21 10.36 -10.76 1.16
N SER A 22 11.18 -11.03 2.17
CA SER A 22 12.43 -10.30 2.43
C SER A 22 13.40 -10.36 1.25
N LYS A 23 13.59 -11.55 0.65
CA LYS A 23 14.45 -11.72 -0.53
C LYS A 23 13.90 -10.94 -1.72
N ALA A 24 12.61 -11.02 -1.98
CA ALA A 24 11.97 -10.32 -3.09
C ALA A 24 12.10 -8.79 -2.99
N VAL A 25 11.93 -8.25 -1.78
CA VAL A 25 12.09 -6.81 -1.51
C VAL A 25 13.53 -6.35 -1.74
N ALA A 26 14.52 -7.14 -1.29
CA ALA A 26 15.94 -6.85 -1.54
C ALA A 26 16.31 -6.92 -3.02
N ALA A 27 15.80 -7.93 -3.74
CA ALA A 27 16.02 -8.08 -5.18
C ALA A 27 15.44 -6.89 -5.97
N HIS A 28 14.23 -6.46 -5.63
CA HIS A 28 13.60 -5.29 -6.24
C HIS A 28 14.44 -4.02 -6.11
N TYR A 29 14.97 -3.75 -4.91
CA TYR A 29 15.83 -2.60 -4.68
C TYR A 29 17.11 -2.68 -5.52
N ALA A 30 17.77 -3.84 -5.56
CA ALA A 30 18.97 -4.05 -6.34
C ALA A 30 18.73 -3.88 -7.85
N ASP A 31 17.58 -4.32 -8.35
CA ASP A 31 17.16 -4.09 -9.74
C ASP A 31 16.91 -2.61 -10.03
N ALA A 32 16.25 -1.90 -9.11
CA ALA A 32 16.00 -0.47 -9.23
C ALA A 32 17.30 0.35 -9.20
N GLU A 33 18.26 -0.02 -8.35
CA GLU A 33 19.58 0.62 -8.28
C GLU A 33 20.38 0.41 -9.57
N ARG A 34 20.40 -0.81 -10.11
CA ARG A 34 21.02 -1.10 -11.41
C ARG A 34 20.35 -0.33 -12.54
N ALA A 35 19.02 -0.24 -12.55
CA ALA A 35 18.30 0.54 -13.56
C ALA A 35 18.62 2.04 -13.48
N ALA A 36 18.71 2.60 -12.27
CA ALA A 36 19.10 3.98 -12.05
C ALA A 36 20.54 4.25 -12.52
N GLN A 37 21.48 3.35 -12.22
CA GLN A 37 22.88 3.49 -12.67
C GLN A 37 23.00 3.45 -14.19
N ASN A 38 22.37 2.47 -14.85
CA ASN A 38 22.38 2.37 -16.32
C ASN A 38 21.87 3.66 -16.99
N LEU A 39 20.85 4.28 -16.40
CA LEU A 39 20.27 5.51 -16.91
C LEU A 39 21.19 6.72 -16.71
N LEU A 40 21.91 6.80 -15.59
CA LEU A 40 22.93 7.82 -15.35
C LEU A 40 24.10 7.68 -16.34
N ASP A 41 24.51 6.44 -16.63
CA ASP A 41 25.57 6.15 -17.59
C ASP A 41 25.15 6.57 -19.02
N GLU A 42 23.91 6.26 -19.44
CA GLU A 42 23.35 6.71 -20.72
C GLU A 42 23.33 8.24 -20.85
N LEU A 43 22.93 8.96 -19.79
CA LEU A 43 22.87 10.42 -19.80
C LEU A 43 24.25 11.08 -19.76
N SER A 44 25.28 10.34 -19.34
CA SER A 44 26.66 10.80 -19.27
C SER A 44 27.42 10.59 -20.58
N ASP A 45 26.84 9.89 -21.57
CA ASP A 45 27.48 9.66 -22.87
C ASP A 45 27.59 10.99 -23.67
N PRO A 46 28.81 11.51 -23.88
CA PRO A 46 29.02 12.79 -24.56
C PRO A 46 28.67 12.78 -26.06
N ASN A 47 28.42 11.60 -26.66
CA ASN A 47 28.07 11.49 -28.08
C ASN A 47 26.58 11.70 -28.37
N ASP A 48 25.70 11.69 -27.37
CA ASP A 48 24.25 11.87 -27.54
C ASP A 48 23.84 13.33 -27.25
N ARG A 49 24.36 14.28 -28.04
CA ARG A 49 23.84 15.66 -28.00
C ARG A 49 22.50 15.70 -28.73
N PRO A 50 21.42 16.23 -28.13
CA PRO A 50 20.13 16.31 -28.79
C PRO A 50 20.21 17.23 -30.01
N GLN A 51 20.15 16.66 -31.22
CA GLN A 51 19.86 17.42 -32.43
C GLN A 51 18.35 17.73 -32.45
N GLY A 52 17.96 18.89 -31.94
CA GLY A 52 16.54 19.28 -31.91
C GLY A 52 16.36 20.80 -31.90
N HIS A 53 15.83 21.33 -33.00
CA HIS A 53 15.42 22.72 -33.15
C HIS A 53 14.33 23.10 -32.12
N VAL A 54 14.48 24.27 -31.49
CA VAL A 54 13.50 24.81 -30.53
C VAL A 54 12.31 25.40 -31.29
N GLY A 55 11.24 24.63 -31.42
CA GLY A 55 9.92 25.12 -31.82
C GLY A 55 9.07 25.46 -30.60
N VAL A 56 8.81 26.75 -30.37
CA VAL A 56 7.95 27.23 -29.29
C VAL A 56 6.48 26.95 -29.64
N GLY A 57 5.93 25.87 -29.11
CA GLY A 57 4.52 25.52 -29.19
C GLY A 57 4.08 24.81 -27.92
N SER A 58 2.99 25.29 -27.30
CA SER A 58 2.38 24.81 -26.07
C SER A 58 2.41 23.28 -25.93
N GLN A 59 3.37 22.75 -25.15
CA GLN A 59 3.54 21.31 -24.94
C GLN A 59 3.17 20.95 -23.51
N ARG A 60 2.18 20.06 -23.41
CA ARG A 60 1.93 19.23 -22.23
C ARG A 60 3.26 18.60 -21.83
N LEU A 61 3.71 18.82 -20.59
CA LEU A 61 4.96 18.27 -20.07
C LEU A 61 4.85 16.73 -20.05
N THR A 62 5.33 16.08 -21.11
CA THR A 62 5.46 14.63 -21.17
C THR A 62 6.81 14.30 -20.57
N ILE A 63 6.84 13.85 -19.31
CA ILE A 63 8.07 13.39 -18.67
C ILE A 63 8.53 12.14 -19.44
N SER A 64 9.69 12.22 -20.12
CA SER A 64 10.25 11.06 -20.79
C SER A 64 10.47 9.92 -19.78
N PRO A 65 10.30 8.65 -20.16
CA PRO A 65 10.58 7.50 -19.27
C PRO A 65 12.01 7.56 -18.70
N LYS A 66 12.96 8.09 -19.48
CA LYS A 66 14.34 8.38 -19.06
C LYS A 66 14.46 9.43 -17.94
N LEU A 67 13.53 10.37 -17.83
CA LEU A 67 13.53 11.35 -16.74
C LEU A 67 12.90 10.77 -15.47
N VAL A 68 11.92 9.86 -15.59
CA VAL A 68 11.28 9.19 -14.43
C VAL A 68 12.29 8.39 -13.60
N GLY A 69 13.21 7.66 -14.25
CA GLY A 69 14.23 6.88 -13.55
C GLY A 69 15.33 7.73 -12.88
N VAL A 70 15.54 8.98 -13.32
CA VAL A 70 16.45 9.93 -12.66
C VAL A 70 15.79 10.61 -11.47
N VAL A 71 14.47 10.82 -11.54
CA VAL A 71 13.72 11.57 -10.52
C VAL A 71 13.25 10.67 -9.36
N CYS A 72 13.12 9.37 -9.57
CA CYS A 72 12.71 8.42 -8.53
C CYS A 72 13.90 7.57 -8.06
N PRO A 73 14.46 7.80 -6.85
CA PRO A 73 15.52 6.97 -6.33
C PRO A 73 15.03 5.54 -6.07
N PRO A 74 15.94 4.54 -6.04
CA PRO A 74 15.60 3.16 -5.70
C PRO A 74 14.84 3.07 -4.37
N TYR A 75 13.83 2.21 -4.32
CA TYR A 75 12.96 2.06 -3.16
C TYR A 75 12.63 0.60 -2.89
N HIS A 76 12.32 0.29 -1.63
CA HIS A 76 11.94 -1.06 -1.20
C HIS A 76 10.43 -1.31 -1.37
N TYR A 77 9.62 -0.28 -1.15
CA TYR A 77 8.16 -0.38 -1.13
C TYR A 77 7.56 0.74 -1.96
N PRO A 78 6.62 0.44 -2.89
CA PRO A 78 5.94 1.46 -3.68
C PRO A 78 4.87 2.22 -2.88
N SER A 79 4.53 1.75 -1.67
CA SER A 79 3.48 2.29 -0.81
C SER A 79 4.06 2.63 0.56
N HIS A 80 3.50 3.65 1.21
CA HIS A 80 3.84 3.99 2.59
C HIS A 80 3.02 3.16 3.58
N CYS A 81 3.58 2.87 4.76
CA CYS A 81 2.96 2.02 5.77
C CYS A 81 1.81 2.67 6.54
N SER A 82 1.74 4.00 6.49
CA SER A 82 0.70 4.81 7.14
C SER A 82 0.23 5.92 6.21
N ASN A 83 -1.06 5.98 5.94
CA ASN A 83 -1.68 7.04 5.18
C ASN A 83 -3.17 7.11 5.54
N GLU A 84 -3.84 8.18 5.11
CA GLU A 84 -5.26 8.39 5.40
C GLU A 84 -6.13 7.22 4.91
N ALA A 85 -5.85 6.66 3.72
CA ALA A 85 -6.61 5.54 3.20
C ALA A 85 -6.51 4.28 4.09
N ILE A 86 -5.34 4.02 4.69
CA ILE A 86 -5.13 2.91 5.64
C ILE A 86 -5.96 3.15 6.91
N VAL A 87 -5.89 4.35 7.49
CA VAL A 87 -6.64 4.69 8.70
C VAL A 87 -8.15 4.57 8.44
N LEU A 88 -8.63 5.14 7.33
CA LEU A 88 -10.04 5.08 6.93
C LEU A 88 -10.50 3.66 6.57
N ASN A 89 -9.61 2.80 6.06
CA ASN A 89 -9.93 1.39 5.79
C ASN A 89 -10.15 0.61 7.09
N PHE A 90 -9.31 0.81 8.10
CA PHE A 90 -9.50 0.18 9.42
C PHE A 90 -10.71 0.74 10.17
N MET A 91 -10.90 2.07 10.16
CA MET A 91 -11.93 2.76 10.93
C MET A 91 -13.27 2.90 10.18
N VAL A 92 -13.47 2.21 9.06
CA VAL A 92 -14.68 2.37 8.22
C VAL A 92 -16.01 2.19 8.97
N ARG A 93 -16.01 1.42 10.07
CA ARG A 93 -17.19 1.16 10.92
C ARG A 93 -17.39 2.14 12.08
N VAL A 94 -16.47 3.08 12.30
CA VAL A 94 -16.48 3.97 13.46
C VAL A 94 -16.74 5.41 13.02
N PRO A 95 -17.89 6.01 13.34
CA PRO A 95 -18.09 7.44 13.13
C PRO A 95 -17.10 8.29 13.97
N PRO A 96 -16.58 9.41 13.44
CA PRO A 96 -16.91 10.04 12.16
C PRO A 96 -16.08 9.52 10.97
N TYR A 97 -15.20 8.54 11.17
CA TYR A 97 -14.33 8.01 10.11
C TYR A 97 -15.12 7.35 8.98
N THR A 98 -16.27 6.75 9.26
CA THR A 98 -17.21 6.28 8.23
C THR A 98 -17.56 7.39 7.23
N PHE A 99 -17.90 8.59 7.71
CA PHE A 99 -18.24 9.72 6.83
C PHE A 99 -17.03 10.21 6.04
N ARG A 100 -15.85 10.21 6.65
CA ARG A 100 -14.59 10.55 5.95
C ARG A 100 -14.27 9.51 4.87
N HIS A 101 -14.45 8.22 5.15
CA HIS A 101 -14.27 7.15 4.17
C HIS A 101 -15.18 7.34 2.97
N LEU A 102 -16.48 7.59 3.19
CA LEU A 102 -17.42 7.87 2.11
C LEU A 102 -16.97 9.09 1.29
N ARG A 103 -16.59 10.20 1.94
CA ARG A 103 -16.09 11.39 1.22
C ARG A 103 -14.82 11.12 0.43
N PHE A 104 -13.93 10.29 0.96
CA PHE A 104 -12.69 9.89 0.30
C PHE A 104 -12.92 8.97 -0.91
N GLN A 105 -14.05 8.24 -0.94
CA GLN A 105 -14.43 7.26 -1.96
C GLN A 105 -15.65 7.72 -2.76
N ASP A 106 -15.69 9.01 -3.13
CA ASP A 106 -16.74 9.60 -3.99
C ASP A 106 -18.19 9.35 -3.50
N ASN A 107 -18.39 9.39 -2.18
CA ASN A 107 -19.63 9.14 -1.45
C ASN A 107 -20.14 7.68 -1.53
N ASN A 108 -19.28 6.73 -1.85
CA ASN A 108 -19.60 5.31 -1.78
C ASN A 108 -18.64 4.58 -0.82
N PHE A 109 -19.02 3.40 -0.35
CA PHE A 109 -18.04 2.51 0.29
C PHE A 109 -17.08 1.95 -0.76
N ASP A 110 -15.86 1.62 -0.34
CA ASP A 110 -14.92 0.88 -1.19
C ASP A 110 -15.50 -0.49 -1.59
N VAL A 111 -14.93 -1.13 -2.61
CA VAL A 111 -15.37 -2.46 -3.03
C VAL A 111 -15.22 -3.46 -1.87
N PRO A 112 -16.19 -4.37 -1.67
CA PRO A 112 -16.24 -5.21 -0.47
C PRO A 112 -14.97 -6.06 -0.25
N ASP A 113 -14.32 -6.52 -1.31
CA ASP A 113 -13.09 -7.31 -1.24
C ASP A 113 -11.86 -6.51 -0.73
N ARG A 114 -11.88 -5.18 -0.85
CA ARG A 114 -10.81 -4.30 -0.34
C ARG A 114 -11.08 -3.77 1.07
N LEU A 115 -12.33 -3.88 1.54
CA LEU A 115 -12.68 -3.45 2.89
C LEU A 115 -12.01 -4.34 3.94
N PHE A 116 -11.73 -3.73 5.09
CA PHE A 116 -11.24 -4.44 6.26
C PHE A 116 -12.35 -5.37 6.78
N HIS A 117 -12.31 -6.65 6.38
CA HIS A 117 -13.33 -7.65 6.72
C HIS A 117 -12.79 -8.79 7.59
N SER A 118 -11.46 -8.97 7.66
CA SER A 118 -10.83 -10.00 8.48
C SER A 118 -9.43 -9.58 8.93
N VAL A 119 -9.13 -9.84 10.20
CA VAL A 119 -7.78 -9.64 10.75
C VAL A 119 -6.79 -10.59 10.08
N ALA A 120 -7.15 -11.86 9.92
CA ALA A 120 -6.31 -12.88 9.31
C ALA A 120 -6.03 -12.58 7.82
N THR A 121 -7.05 -12.20 7.05
CA THR A 121 -6.87 -11.81 5.64
C THR A 121 -5.96 -10.58 5.53
N THR A 122 -6.16 -9.59 6.39
CA THR A 122 -5.34 -8.37 6.38
C THR A 122 -3.88 -8.65 6.70
N TRP A 123 -3.61 -9.48 7.72
CA TRP A 123 -2.27 -9.93 8.05
C TRP A 123 -1.60 -10.70 6.90
N SER A 124 -2.34 -11.60 6.26
CA SER A 124 -1.84 -12.34 5.09
C SER A 124 -1.46 -11.38 3.96
N LEU A 125 -2.33 -10.43 3.63
CA LEU A 125 -2.07 -9.44 2.58
C LEU A 125 -0.84 -8.58 2.87
N THR A 126 -0.69 -8.06 4.10
CA THR A 126 0.45 -7.19 4.45
C THR A 126 1.80 -7.91 4.51
N THR A 127 1.79 -9.22 4.75
CA THR A 127 3.01 -10.03 4.84
C THR A 127 3.40 -10.70 3.52
N THR A 128 2.48 -10.80 2.56
CA THR A 128 2.71 -11.52 1.29
C THR A 128 2.65 -10.65 0.04
N THR A 129 1.91 -9.54 0.05
CA THR A 129 1.64 -8.75 -1.16
C THR A 129 2.65 -7.61 -1.35
N VAL A 130 3.04 -7.35 -2.61
CA VAL A 130 4.02 -6.29 -2.98
C VAL A 130 3.58 -4.88 -2.64
N THR A 131 2.30 -4.60 -2.85
CA THR A 131 1.72 -3.26 -2.73
C THR A 131 1.22 -2.94 -1.33
N CYS A 132 1.15 -3.92 -0.45
CA CYS A 132 0.49 -3.80 0.85
C CYS A 132 1.52 -3.87 1.98
N VAL A 133 1.86 -2.71 2.53
CA VAL A 133 2.82 -2.59 3.65
C VAL A 133 2.21 -1.87 4.85
N LYS A 134 0.88 -1.89 4.95
CA LYS A 134 0.14 -1.15 5.99
C LYS A 134 0.47 -1.68 7.38
N GLU A 135 0.77 -0.76 8.28
CA GLU A 135 0.96 -1.00 9.70
C GLU A 135 -0.36 -0.79 10.47
N LEU A 136 -0.44 -1.32 11.68
CA LEU A 136 -1.61 -1.15 12.54
C LEU A 136 -1.75 0.30 13.01
N VAL A 137 -3.00 0.72 13.18
CA VAL A 137 -3.34 1.99 13.86
C VAL A 137 -3.47 1.76 15.37
N PRO A 138 -3.24 2.79 16.21
CA PRO A 138 -3.33 2.65 17.67
C PRO A 138 -4.66 2.08 18.17
N GLU A 139 -5.76 2.39 17.49
CA GLU A 139 -7.12 1.98 17.84
C GLU A 139 -7.30 0.46 17.91
N PHE A 140 -6.44 -0.33 17.24
CA PHE A 140 -6.43 -1.79 17.38
C PHE A 140 -6.27 -2.27 18.83
N TYR A 141 -5.65 -1.45 19.69
CA TYR A 141 -5.30 -1.84 21.05
C TYR A 141 -6.33 -1.39 22.09
N PHE A 142 -7.27 -0.50 21.73
CA PHE A 142 -8.21 0.08 22.71
C PHE A 142 -9.63 0.37 22.19
N THR A 143 -9.91 0.22 20.89
CA THR A 143 -11.21 0.52 20.29
C THR A 143 -11.84 -0.75 19.71
N SER A 144 -12.71 -1.39 20.48
CA SER A 144 -13.42 -2.62 20.05
C SER A 144 -14.40 -2.40 18.90
N GLU A 145 -14.95 -1.19 18.82
CA GLU A 145 -15.95 -0.72 17.85
C GLU A 145 -15.43 -0.79 16.42
N LEU A 146 -14.11 -0.73 16.24
CA LEU A 146 -13.44 -0.92 14.96
C LEU A 146 -13.85 -2.26 14.30
N PHE A 147 -14.05 -3.30 15.12
CA PHE A 147 -14.34 -4.65 14.66
C PHE A 147 -15.83 -4.96 14.51
N MET A 148 -16.72 -4.08 14.97
CA MET A 148 -18.16 -4.32 15.00
C MET A 148 -18.91 -3.38 14.07
N ASN A 149 -19.83 -3.91 13.27
CA ASN A 149 -20.75 -3.08 12.48
C ASN A 149 -21.98 -2.67 13.30
N ALA A 150 -21.76 -2.01 14.45
CA ALA A 150 -22.84 -1.68 15.39
C ALA A 150 -23.92 -0.76 14.78
N ALA A 151 -23.55 0.06 13.79
CA ALA A 151 -24.46 0.95 13.09
C ALA A 151 -25.20 0.29 11.91
N GLY A 152 -24.91 -0.98 11.58
CA GLY A 152 -25.59 -1.71 10.51
C GLY A 152 -25.33 -1.14 9.11
N PHE A 153 -24.10 -0.68 8.82
CA PHE A 153 -23.74 -0.17 7.51
C PHE A 153 -23.84 -1.26 6.43
N ALA A 154 -24.34 -0.91 5.26
CA ALA A 154 -24.38 -1.79 4.09
C ALA A 154 -23.01 -1.78 3.38
N LEU A 155 -22.10 -2.67 3.80
CA LEU A 155 -20.72 -2.76 3.27
C LEU A 155 -20.60 -3.68 2.04
N GLY A 156 -21.71 -4.26 1.57
CA GLY A 156 -21.80 -5.05 0.34
C GLY A 156 -21.39 -6.52 0.46
N HIS A 157 -21.24 -7.17 -0.68
CA HIS A 157 -20.89 -8.59 -0.81
C HIS A 157 -19.57 -8.75 -1.58
N ARG A 158 -18.68 -9.58 -1.04
CA ARG A 158 -17.44 -9.97 -1.70
C ARG A 158 -17.72 -10.83 -2.92
N GLN A 159 -16.75 -10.90 -3.84
CA GLN A 159 -16.84 -11.77 -5.03
C GLN A 159 -17.08 -13.25 -4.68
N VAL A 160 -16.62 -13.68 -3.51
CA VAL A 160 -16.80 -15.06 -3.00
C VAL A 160 -18.23 -15.29 -2.49
N GLY A 161 -19.07 -14.25 -2.42
CA GLY A 161 -20.46 -14.30 -1.96
C GLY A 161 -20.66 -13.89 -0.50
N ASP A 162 -19.58 -13.81 0.27
CA ASP A 162 -19.65 -13.42 1.69
C ASP A 162 -20.08 -11.95 1.85
N THR A 163 -21.07 -11.72 2.71
CA THR A 163 -21.44 -10.37 3.14
C THR A 163 -20.34 -9.75 4.00
N VAL A 164 -19.98 -8.51 3.73
CA VAL A 164 -19.12 -7.74 4.62
C VAL A 164 -19.99 -7.10 5.69
N ASP A 165 -19.75 -7.48 6.94
CA ASP A 165 -20.41 -6.91 8.12
C ASP A 165 -19.35 -6.61 9.20
N SER A 166 -19.44 -7.21 10.38
CA SER A 166 -18.42 -7.15 11.43
C SER A 166 -17.15 -7.88 11.00
N VAL A 167 -16.01 -7.45 11.54
CA VAL A 167 -14.70 -7.98 11.17
C VAL A 167 -14.56 -9.40 11.72
N ILE A 168 -14.11 -10.33 10.86
CA ILE A 168 -13.78 -11.70 11.26
C ILE A 168 -12.51 -11.66 12.11
N LEU A 169 -12.67 -12.01 13.39
CA LEU A 169 -11.58 -12.10 14.36
C LEU A 169 -10.93 -13.49 14.34
N PRO A 170 -9.67 -13.61 14.78
CA PRO A 170 -9.03 -14.91 15.00
C PRO A 170 -9.77 -15.75 16.08
N PRO A 171 -9.68 -17.09 16.03
CA PRO A 171 -10.32 -17.99 16.99
C PRO A 171 -9.71 -17.93 18.40
#